data_AF-A0A920JBD0-F1
#
_entry.id   AF-A0A920JBD0-F1
#
_cell.length_a   1.000
_cell.length_b   1.000
_cell.length_c   1.000
_cell.angle_alpha   90.00
_cell.angle_beta   90.00
_cell.angle_gamma   90.00
#
_symmetry.space_group_name_H-M   'P 1'
#
loop_
_entity.id
_entity.type
_entity.pdbx_description
1 polymer ?
#
loop_
_entity_poly.entity_id
_entity_poly.type
_entity_poly.pdbx_seq_one_letter_code
_entity_poly.pdbx_strand_id
1 'polypeptide(L)'
;MKPPEGLDVSNSIQISESVKNRTGYSFIENLRLLVRETYRIHIPEEDWDWNRIPDYLKPRIEIRDSRNKIVHAGREGLELIRMRKAELKQSPQISISRDDSAVWKKAAIKWKLDEINGWNFELPREIEIENPGGPNLKGFPGLSINKERISRRLFGNSEEATRSTAPALYKMLSLAVGPDLAWMQKELSDLHELHALYAPFGSPEAMKEDLWQNLFQHLFEGSWISGSHEYESRIQEAQRKMESISGQFLPGFKSLLESYHLTQEELVKLKERSTQMDHNNLVEHVSNLLPSRFPAKIPFVQWNNLKRYLKAVRIRLDRLLQNPEKDLEKSMNLNPWIKILSQLKEENLNQQEKKALEELFWFVEEYRVSLFAPEVKTPVPVSPRRLEKFTRQHFPRHPFIFTAGPY
;
A
#
# COMPACT_ATOMS: atom_id res chain seq x y z
N MET A 1 -37.03 -25.92 26.91
CA MET A 1 -38.21 -25.44 27.66
C MET A 1 -39.36 -25.35 26.68
N LYS A 2 -40.52 -25.94 26.97
CA LYS A 2 -41.71 -25.74 26.14
C LYS A 2 -42.10 -24.25 26.21
N PRO A 3 -42.44 -23.60 25.08
CA PRO A 3 -42.91 -22.22 25.11
C PRO A 3 -44.22 -22.14 25.90
N PRO A 4 -44.51 -21.00 26.55
CA PRO A 4 -45.79 -20.79 27.22
C PRO A 4 -46.95 -20.96 26.21
N GLU A 5 -48.03 -21.62 26.64
CA GLU A 5 -49.20 -21.90 25.81
C GLU A 5 -49.80 -20.60 25.27
N GLY A 6 -49.93 -20.50 23.94
CA GLY A 6 -50.55 -19.35 23.26
C GLY A 6 -49.67 -18.61 22.23
N LEU A 7 -48.38 -18.93 22.11
CA LEU A 7 -47.54 -18.40 21.03
C LEU A 7 -47.60 -19.33 19.82
N ASP A 8 -48.26 -18.89 18.74
CA ASP A 8 -48.21 -19.57 17.45
C ASP A 8 -46.80 -19.46 16.85
N VAL A 9 -46.02 -20.52 17.04
CA VAL A 9 -44.60 -20.59 16.63
C VAL A 9 -44.47 -20.74 15.12
N SER A 10 -45.56 -21.05 14.40
CA SER A 10 -45.58 -21.28 12.95
C SER A 10 -45.16 -20.02 12.17
N ASN A 11 -45.64 -18.85 12.60
CA ASN A 11 -45.24 -17.56 12.00
C ASN A 11 -43.77 -17.20 12.26
N SER A 12 -43.20 -17.63 13.38
CA SER A 12 -41.80 -17.32 13.73
C SER A 12 -40.79 -18.05 12.82
N ILE A 13 -41.13 -19.25 12.34
CA ILE A 13 -40.28 -20.04 11.44
C ILE A 13 -40.27 -19.41 10.04
N GLN A 14 -41.44 -19.04 9.49
CA GLN A 14 -41.54 -18.35 8.20
C GLN A 14 -40.79 -17.00 8.20
N ILE A 15 -40.93 -16.21 9.26
CA ILE A 15 -40.19 -14.94 9.42
C ILE A 15 -38.67 -15.20 9.39
N SER A 16 -38.19 -16.23 10.08
CA SER A 16 -36.76 -16.57 10.14
C SER A 16 -36.17 -16.98 8.79
N GLU A 17 -36.93 -17.64 7.92
CA GLU A 17 -36.51 -18.02 6.57
C GLU A 17 -36.47 -16.82 5.62
N SER A 18 -37.45 -15.91 5.70
CA SER A 18 -37.47 -14.69 4.90
C SER A 18 -36.37 -13.69 5.24
N VAL A 19 -35.88 -13.66 6.49
CA VAL A 19 -34.74 -12.82 6.91
C VAL A 19 -33.39 -13.43 6.49
N LYS A 20 -33.26 -14.77 6.43
CA LYS A 20 -32.01 -15.45 6.04
C LYS A 20 -31.60 -15.23 4.58
N ASN A 21 -32.54 -14.91 3.70
CA ASN A 21 -32.29 -14.83 2.25
C ASN A 21 -31.89 -13.44 1.74
N ARG A 22 -31.75 -12.43 2.62
CA ARG A 22 -31.35 -11.07 2.24
C ARG A 22 -29.89 -10.82 2.64
N THR A 23 -28.96 -10.98 1.70
CA THR A 23 -27.54 -10.69 1.90
C THR A 23 -27.25 -9.19 1.72
N GLY A 24 -26.47 -8.59 2.63
CA GLY A 24 -25.99 -7.19 2.50
C GLY A 24 -26.53 -6.18 3.52
N TYR A 25 -27.58 -6.51 4.30
CA TYR A 25 -28.17 -5.64 5.32
C TYR A 25 -27.97 -6.20 6.74
N SER A 26 -28.00 -5.32 7.76
CA SER A 26 -27.95 -5.73 9.16
C SER A 26 -29.22 -6.51 9.55
N PHE A 27 -29.19 -7.28 10.65
CA PHE A 27 -30.37 -7.99 11.14
C PHE A 27 -31.53 -7.04 11.47
N ILE A 28 -31.24 -5.90 12.11
CA ILE A 28 -32.25 -4.88 12.46
C ILE A 28 -32.88 -4.33 11.18
N GLU A 29 -32.07 -4.05 10.17
CA GLU A 29 -32.56 -3.48 8.92
C GLU A 29 -33.44 -4.46 8.15
N ASN A 30 -33.05 -5.74 8.11
CA ASN A 30 -33.90 -6.79 7.55
C ASN A 30 -35.22 -6.93 8.31
N LEU A 31 -35.19 -6.81 9.65
CA LEU A 31 -36.39 -6.93 10.47
C LEU A 31 -37.31 -5.71 10.33
N ARG A 32 -36.74 -4.50 10.21
CA ARG A 32 -37.47 -3.27 9.87
C ARG A 32 -38.17 -3.37 8.52
N LEU A 33 -37.46 -3.85 7.50
CA LEU A 33 -38.02 -4.07 6.16
C LEU A 33 -39.16 -5.09 6.19
N LEU A 34 -38.97 -6.20 6.90
CA LEU A 34 -39.99 -7.23 7.05
C LEU A 34 -41.24 -6.70 7.76
N VAL A 35 -41.10 -5.98 8.87
CA VAL A 35 -42.23 -5.39 9.60
C VAL A 35 -42.98 -4.39 8.71
N ARG A 36 -42.25 -3.58 7.95
CA ARG A 36 -42.83 -2.63 7.00
C ARG A 36 -43.56 -3.32 5.85
N GLU A 37 -43.02 -4.40 5.30
CA GLU A 37 -43.62 -5.13 4.18
C GLU A 37 -44.87 -5.92 4.63
N THR A 38 -44.78 -6.64 5.74
CA THR A 38 -45.83 -7.53 6.23
C THR A 38 -46.96 -6.79 6.94
N TYR A 39 -46.60 -5.84 7.81
CA TYR A 39 -47.57 -5.16 8.69
C TYR A 39 -47.81 -3.70 8.32
N ARG A 40 -47.07 -3.15 7.33
CA ARG A 40 -47.16 -1.73 6.91
C ARG A 40 -46.84 -0.74 8.03
N ILE A 41 -46.12 -1.18 9.07
CA ILE A 41 -45.69 -0.35 10.19
C ILE A 41 -44.24 0.09 9.94
N HIS A 42 -43.98 1.39 10.08
CA HIS A 42 -42.63 1.92 10.02
C HIS A 42 -42.06 2.08 11.44
N ILE A 43 -40.96 1.37 11.72
CA ILE A 43 -40.23 1.48 13.00
C ILE A 43 -38.84 2.07 12.69
N PRO A 44 -38.52 3.29 13.17
CA PRO A 44 -37.19 3.89 13.12
C PRO A 44 -36.11 2.98 13.72
N GLU A 45 -34.84 3.15 13.33
CA GLU A 45 -33.74 2.33 13.87
C GLU A 45 -33.53 2.54 15.37
N GLU A 46 -33.69 3.79 15.81
CA GLU A 46 -33.49 4.25 17.17
C GLU A 46 -34.45 3.59 18.18
N ASP A 47 -35.61 3.10 17.71
CA ASP A 47 -36.60 2.43 18.54
C ASP A 47 -36.26 0.95 18.81
N TRP A 48 -35.25 0.38 18.12
CA TRP A 48 -34.78 -0.99 18.33
C TRP A 48 -33.74 -1.08 19.43
N ASP A 49 -34.18 -1.02 20.68
CA ASP A 49 -33.30 -1.18 21.84
C ASP A 49 -33.12 -2.66 22.24
N TRP A 50 -31.97 -3.23 21.90
CA TRP A 50 -31.57 -4.59 22.28
C TRP A 50 -31.52 -4.84 23.78
N ASN A 51 -31.33 -3.79 24.59
CA ASN A 51 -31.26 -3.93 26.05
C ASN A 51 -32.64 -4.15 26.66
N ARG A 52 -33.73 -3.85 25.94
CA ARG A 52 -35.11 -4.07 26.40
C ARG A 52 -35.60 -5.50 26.21
N ILE A 53 -34.89 -6.31 25.42
CA ILE A 53 -35.26 -7.71 25.21
C ILE A 53 -34.95 -8.50 26.49
N PRO A 54 -35.95 -9.13 27.13
CA PRO A 54 -35.70 -9.98 28.29
C PRO A 54 -34.74 -11.13 27.97
N ASP A 55 -33.87 -11.48 28.90
CA ASP A 55 -32.80 -12.46 28.68
C ASP A 55 -33.29 -13.86 28.25
N TYR A 56 -34.54 -14.22 28.58
CA TYR A 56 -35.15 -15.49 28.17
C TYR A 56 -35.57 -15.51 26.69
N LEU A 57 -35.67 -14.36 26.02
CA LEU A 57 -35.93 -14.25 24.58
C LEU A 57 -34.63 -14.07 23.76
N LYS A 58 -33.50 -13.83 24.42
CA LYS A 58 -32.21 -13.73 23.73
C LYS A 58 -31.71 -15.13 23.35
N PRO A 59 -31.24 -15.35 22.10
CA PRO A 59 -30.70 -16.63 21.69
C PRO A 59 -29.47 -16.98 22.51
N ARG A 60 -29.39 -18.23 22.98
CA ARG A 60 -28.17 -18.79 23.55
C ARG A 60 -27.27 -19.22 22.41
N ILE A 61 -26.10 -18.59 22.30
CA ILE A 61 -25.07 -18.88 21.31
C ILE A 61 -24.01 -19.74 21.99
N GLU A 62 -23.68 -20.85 21.35
CA GLU A 62 -22.62 -21.76 21.80
C GLU A 62 -21.54 -21.85 20.73
N ILE A 63 -20.31 -21.49 21.11
CA ILE A 63 -19.13 -21.70 20.29
C ILE A 63 -18.59 -23.07 20.66
N ARG A 64 -18.58 -23.99 19.69
CA ARG A 64 -18.08 -25.35 19.86
C ARG A 64 -16.73 -25.53 19.18
N ASP A 65 -15.91 -26.41 19.71
CA ASP A 65 -14.65 -26.83 19.07
C ASP A 65 -14.88 -27.93 18.01
N SER A 66 -13.80 -28.36 17.36
CA SER A 66 -13.81 -29.43 16.34
C SER A 66 -14.19 -30.82 16.89
N ARG A 67 -14.26 -30.98 18.22
CA ARG A 67 -14.74 -32.20 18.89
C ARG A 67 -16.17 -32.02 19.42
N ASN A 68 -16.88 -31.00 18.94
CA ASN A 68 -18.25 -30.63 19.33
C ASN A 68 -18.42 -30.25 20.81
N LYS A 69 -17.31 -29.98 21.53
CA LYS A 69 -17.32 -29.53 22.93
C LYS A 69 -17.55 -28.03 22.97
N ILE A 70 -18.41 -27.58 23.89
CA ILE A 70 -18.71 -26.16 24.09
C ILE A 70 -17.49 -25.49 24.71
N VAL A 71 -16.94 -24.49 24.01
CA VAL A 71 -15.79 -23.68 24.45
C VAL A 71 -16.30 -22.42 25.16
N HIS A 72 -17.28 -21.75 24.56
CA HIS A 72 -17.96 -20.59 25.12
C HIS A 72 -19.45 -20.70 24.91
N ALA A 73 -20.23 -20.23 25.88
CA ALA A 73 -21.67 -20.12 25.75
C ALA A 73 -22.16 -18.83 26.40
N GLY A 74 -23.09 -18.15 25.76
CA GLY A 74 -23.64 -16.91 26.26
C GLY A 74 -24.74 -16.37 25.36
N ARG A 75 -25.18 -15.14 25.62
CA ARG A 75 -26.25 -14.49 24.87
C ARG A 75 -25.75 -13.32 24.01
N GLU A 76 -24.49 -12.91 24.18
CA GLU A 76 -23.85 -11.83 23.42
C GLU A 76 -22.86 -12.39 22.39
N GLY A 77 -23.33 -12.66 21.18
CA GLY A 77 -22.54 -13.33 20.14
C GLY A 77 -21.23 -12.63 19.78
N LEU A 78 -21.23 -11.29 19.73
CA LEU A 78 -20.03 -10.52 19.40
C LEU A 78 -18.95 -10.61 20.50
N GLU A 79 -19.35 -10.60 21.76
CA GLU A 79 -18.43 -10.77 22.89
C GLU A 79 -17.88 -12.20 22.93
N LEU A 80 -18.71 -13.22 22.69
CA LEU A 80 -18.24 -14.61 22.57
C LEU A 80 -17.22 -14.77 21.43
N ILE A 81 -17.44 -14.12 20.28
CA ILE A 81 -16.49 -14.11 19.15
C ILE A 81 -15.21 -13.34 19.52
N ARG A 82 -15.31 -12.21 20.22
CA ARG A 82 -14.15 -11.43 20.70
C ARG A 82 -13.32 -12.23 21.68
N MET A 83 -13.95 -12.86 22.68
CA MET A 83 -13.30 -13.75 23.64
C MET A 83 -12.61 -14.90 22.92
N ARG A 84 -13.27 -15.57 21.97
CA ARG A 84 -12.65 -16.65 21.20
C ARG A 84 -11.47 -16.15 20.34
N LYS A 85 -11.60 -14.98 19.71
CA LYS A 85 -10.49 -14.36 18.95
C LYS A 85 -9.33 -13.95 19.86
N ALA A 86 -9.61 -13.44 21.06
CA ALA A 86 -8.60 -13.09 22.04
C ALA A 86 -7.88 -14.34 22.56
N GLU A 87 -8.59 -15.41 22.87
CA GLU A 87 -8.00 -16.71 23.22
C GLU A 87 -7.18 -17.33 22.09
N LEU A 88 -7.64 -17.22 20.83
CA LEU A 88 -6.88 -17.67 19.66
C LEU A 88 -5.64 -16.80 19.38
N LYS A 89 -5.62 -15.56 19.89
CA LYS A 89 -4.46 -14.66 19.83
C LYS A 89 -3.50 -14.81 21.03
N GLN A 90 -4.03 -15.15 22.21
CA GLN A 90 -3.27 -15.33 23.46
C GLN A 90 -2.81 -16.76 23.69
N SER A 91 -3.48 -17.74 23.07
CA SER A 91 -2.86 -19.06 22.91
C SER A 91 -1.69 -18.86 21.96
N PRO A 92 -0.44 -19.18 22.35
CA PRO A 92 0.56 -19.48 21.34
C PRO A 92 -0.11 -20.52 20.46
N GLN A 93 -0.06 -20.31 19.14
CA GLN A 93 -0.62 -21.18 18.12
C GLN A 93 -0.87 -22.58 18.70
N ILE A 94 -2.09 -23.12 18.63
CA ILE A 94 -2.18 -24.57 18.47
C ILE A 94 -1.59 -24.82 17.06
N SER A 95 -0.27 -24.67 16.99
CA SER A 95 0.63 -25.40 16.17
C SER A 95 0.44 -26.84 16.61
N ILE A 96 -0.58 -27.49 16.05
CA ILE A 96 -0.19 -28.63 15.22
C ILE A 96 0.80 -27.97 14.26
N SER A 97 2.10 -28.18 14.45
CA SER A 97 3.10 -27.64 13.55
C SER A 97 2.61 -27.98 12.14
N ARG A 98 2.16 -26.96 11.39
CA ARG A 98 1.65 -27.16 10.03
C ARG A 98 2.70 -27.92 9.23
N ASP A 99 3.96 -27.61 9.53
CA ASP A 99 5.15 -28.28 9.01
C ASP A 99 5.38 -29.73 9.45
N ASP A 100 4.74 -30.27 10.50
CA ASP A 100 4.86 -31.69 10.87
C ASP A 100 3.67 -32.57 10.53
N SER A 101 2.53 -32.00 10.12
CA SER A 101 1.42 -32.83 9.68
C SER A 101 1.85 -33.62 8.43
N ALA A 102 1.67 -34.94 8.47
CA ALA A 102 2.02 -35.82 7.34
C ALA A 102 1.29 -35.41 6.04
N VAL A 103 0.10 -34.84 6.18
CA VAL A 103 -0.71 -34.28 5.08
C VAL A 103 -0.04 -33.07 4.44
N TRP A 104 0.44 -32.11 5.24
CA TRP A 104 1.18 -30.95 4.74
C TRP A 104 2.51 -31.35 4.09
N LYS A 105 3.29 -32.24 4.72
CA LYS A 105 4.56 -32.74 4.14
C LYS A 105 4.32 -33.36 2.76
N LYS A 106 3.27 -34.18 2.60
CA LYS A 106 2.89 -34.76 1.30
C LYS A 106 2.49 -33.69 0.29
N ALA A 107 1.66 -32.72 0.67
CA ALA A 107 1.26 -31.63 -0.20
C ALA A 107 2.44 -30.75 -0.63
N ALA A 108 3.34 -30.42 0.30
CA ALA A 108 4.55 -29.65 0.05
C ALA A 108 5.51 -30.40 -0.92
N ILE A 109 5.66 -31.71 -0.78
CA ILE A 109 6.43 -32.55 -1.73
C ILE A 109 5.79 -32.55 -3.11
N LYS A 110 4.45 -32.69 -3.20
CA LYS A 110 3.72 -32.67 -4.48
C LYS A 110 3.88 -31.34 -5.22
N TRP A 111 3.88 -30.23 -4.48
CA TRP A 111 3.99 -28.88 -5.06
C TRP A 111 5.42 -28.39 -5.26
N LYS A 112 6.40 -29.09 -4.69
CA LYS A 112 7.82 -28.80 -4.84
C LYS A 112 8.26 -28.99 -6.29
N LEU A 113 8.83 -27.92 -6.86
CA LEU A 113 9.51 -27.94 -8.15
C LEU A 113 10.83 -27.19 -8.00
N ASP A 114 11.95 -27.86 -8.25
CA ASP A 114 13.29 -27.30 -8.13
C ASP A 114 13.83 -26.87 -9.50
N GLU A 115 14.82 -25.98 -9.51
CA GLU A 115 15.58 -25.57 -10.71
C GLU A 115 14.72 -25.10 -11.88
N ILE A 116 13.81 -24.16 -11.60
CA ILE A 116 12.90 -23.60 -12.59
C ILE A 116 13.65 -22.59 -13.47
N ASN A 117 13.73 -22.88 -14.78
CA ASN A 117 14.40 -22.04 -15.78
C ASN A 117 13.43 -21.34 -16.76
N GLY A 118 12.12 -21.52 -16.58
CA GLY A 118 11.07 -20.92 -17.41
C GLY A 118 9.68 -21.20 -16.84
N TRP A 119 8.64 -20.58 -17.40
CA TRP A 119 7.27 -20.68 -16.89
C TRP A 119 6.50 -21.84 -17.54
N ASN A 120 6.64 -23.04 -17.00
CA ASN A 120 5.95 -24.26 -17.47
C ASN A 120 5.05 -24.89 -16.38
N PHE A 121 4.58 -24.08 -15.43
CA PHE A 121 3.81 -24.53 -14.28
C PHE A 121 2.71 -23.50 -13.94
N GLU A 122 1.72 -23.94 -13.16
CA GLU A 122 0.74 -23.04 -12.57
C GLU A 122 1.18 -22.58 -11.18
N LEU A 123 0.81 -21.34 -10.86
CA LEU A 123 1.07 -20.72 -9.57
C LEU A 123 -0.22 -20.05 -9.04
N PRO A 124 -1.25 -20.83 -8.66
CA PRO A 124 -2.45 -20.27 -8.07
C PRO A 124 -2.15 -19.60 -6.73
N ARG A 125 -2.95 -18.60 -6.36
CA ARG A 125 -2.76 -17.84 -5.11
C ARG A 125 -3.01 -18.67 -3.86
N GLU A 126 -3.89 -19.65 -3.96
CA GLU A 126 -4.28 -20.52 -2.85
C GLU A 126 -4.69 -21.88 -3.42
N ILE A 127 -4.41 -22.93 -2.66
CA ILE A 127 -4.89 -24.28 -2.91
C ILE A 127 -5.52 -24.85 -1.64
N GLU A 128 -6.55 -25.67 -1.80
CA GLU A 128 -7.07 -26.49 -0.71
C GLU A 128 -6.33 -27.83 -0.67
N ILE A 129 -5.99 -28.26 0.53
CA ILE A 129 -5.32 -29.53 0.82
C ILE A 129 -6.28 -30.34 1.68
N GLU A 130 -6.83 -31.40 1.09
CA GLU A 130 -7.71 -32.32 1.78
C GLU A 130 -7.00 -32.98 2.97
N ASN A 131 -7.65 -32.95 4.12
CA ASN A 131 -7.11 -33.49 5.37
C ASN A 131 -8.08 -34.54 5.94
N PRO A 132 -7.87 -35.84 5.66
CA PRO A 132 -8.75 -36.90 6.16
C PRO A 132 -8.83 -36.89 7.70
N GLY A 133 -10.02 -36.63 8.24
CA GLY A 133 -10.25 -36.59 9.69
C GLY A 133 -10.18 -35.19 10.34
N GLY A 134 -10.12 -34.12 9.54
CA GLY A 134 -10.16 -32.74 10.02
C GLY A 134 -10.61 -31.74 8.95
N PRO A 135 -10.60 -30.43 9.26
CA PRO A 135 -10.87 -29.41 8.25
C PRO A 135 -9.75 -29.35 7.21
N ASN A 136 -10.11 -29.02 5.97
CA ASN A 136 -9.15 -28.79 4.88
C ASN A 136 -8.13 -27.73 5.28
N LEU A 137 -6.88 -27.95 4.86
CA LEU A 137 -5.80 -26.98 5.05
C LEU A 137 -5.72 -26.07 3.83
N LYS A 138 -5.35 -24.81 4.05
CA LYS A 138 -5.05 -23.86 2.98
C LYS A 138 -3.54 -23.80 2.77
N GLY A 139 -3.11 -23.97 1.54
CA GLY A 139 -1.73 -23.82 1.12
C GLY A 139 -1.58 -22.68 0.14
N PHE A 140 -0.44 -21.99 0.17
CA PHE A 140 -0.17 -20.83 -0.68
C PHE A 140 1.08 -21.15 -1.52
N PRO A 141 0.92 -21.63 -2.76
CA PRO A 141 2.06 -21.84 -3.64
C PRO A 141 2.79 -20.52 -3.87
N GLY A 142 4.11 -20.57 -3.97
CA GLY A 142 4.92 -19.40 -4.28
C GLY A 142 6.29 -19.81 -4.82
N LEU A 143 7.04 -18.83 -5.30
CA LEU A 143 8.41 -18.99 -5.72
C LEU A 143 9.35 -18.63 -4.57
N SER A 144 10.52 -19.26 -4.58
CA SER A 144 11.63 -18.99 -3.66
C SER A 144 12.92 -19.02 -4.44
N ILE A 145 13.92 -18.26 -3.98
CA ILE A 145 15.25 -18.23 -4.57
C ILE A 145 16.27 -18.71 -3.55
N ASN A 146 17.14 -19.64 -3.94
CA ASN A 146 18.23 -20.15 -3.11
C ASN A 146 19.47 -20.37 -3.97
N LYS A 147 20.60 -19.75 -3.60
CA LYS A 147 21.86 -19.80 -4.38
C LYS A 147 21.62 -19.61 -5.89
N GLU A 148 20.84 -18.57 -6.21
CA GLU A 148 20.43 -18.19 -7.58
C GLU A 148 19.46 -19.14 -8.30
N ARG A 149 19.09 -20.27 -7.70
CA ARG A 149 18.12 -21.20 -8.27
C ARG A 149 16.72 -20.86 -7.81
N ILE A 150 15.79 -20.83 -8.77
CA ILE A 150 14.39 -20.55 -8.51
C ILE A 150 13.66 -21.87 -8.29
N SER A 151 12.78 -21.93 -7.28
CA SER A 151 12.03 -23.13 -6.95
C SER A 151 10.63 -22.78 -6.47
N ARG A 152 9.66 -23.62 -6.84
CA ARG A 152 8.29 -23.55 -6.33
C ARG A 152 8.20 -24.27 -4.99
N ARG A 153 7.56 -23.61 -4.04
CA ARG A 153 7.33 -24.08 -2.68
C ARG A 153 5.90 -23.80 -2.27
N LEU A 154 5.45 -24.50 -1.24
CA LEU A 154 4.15 -24.31 -0.63
C LEU A 154 4.35 -23.63 0.73
N PHE A 155 3.71 -22.48 0.93
CA PHE A 155 3.83 -21.67 2.15
C PHE A 155 2.57 -21.77 3.00
N GLY A 156 2.72 -21.60 4.31
CA GLY A 156 1.63 -21.69 5.27
C GLY A 156 0.68 -20.49 5.29
N ASN A 157 1.06 -19.36 4.70
CA ASN A 157 0.24 -18.16 4.61
C ASN A 157 0.56 -17.35 3.34
N SER A 158 -0.40 -16.51 2.93
CA SER A 158 -0.33 -15.73 1.69
C SER A 158 0.75 -14.63 1.71
N GLU A 159 0.98 -13.99 2.86
CA GLU A 159 1.98 -12.92 2.99
C GLU A 159 3.40 -13.46 2.77
N GLU A 160 3.71 -14.61 3.36
CA GLU A 160 4.99 -15.29 3.20
C GLU A 160 5.21 -15.74 1.76
N ALA A 161 4.18 -16.33 1.13
CA ALA A 161 4.23 -16.69 -0.28
C ALA A 161 4.52 -15.47 -1.17
N THR A 162 3.82 -14.36 -0.93
CA THR A 162 4.01 -13.10 -1.68
C THR A 162 5.43 -12.56 -1.51
N ARG A 163 5.90 -12.48 -0.26
CA ARG A 163 7.23 -11.96 0.08
C ARG A 163 8.35 -12.82 -0.50
N SER A 164 8.20 -14.14 -0.50
CA SER A 164 9.19 -15.06 -1.09
C SER A 164 9.15 -15.05 -2.63
N THR A 165 7.95 -14.93 -3.20
CA THR A 165 7.74 -14.97 -4.66
C THR A 165 8.30 -13.74 -5.34
N ALA A 166 8.14 -12.55 -4.76
CA ALA A 166 8.58 -11.30 -5.39
C ALA A 166 10.04 -11.31 -5.89
N PRO A 167 11.07 -11.62 -5.07
CA PRO A 167 12.45 -11.65 -5.55
C PRO A 167 12.73 -12.80 -6.54
N ALA A 168 12.04 -13.93 -6.41
CA ALA A 168 12.21 -15.05 -7.32
C ALA A 168 11.60 -14.76 -8.70
N LEU A 169 10.41 -14.16 -8.73
CA LEU A 169 9.76 -13.69 -9.95
C LEU A 169 10.59 -12.61 -10.65
N TYR A 170 11.14 -11.69 -9.87
CA TYR A 170 12.08 -10.67 -10.34
C TYR A 170 13.27 -11.31 -11.08
N LYS A 171 13.94 -12.29 -10.45
CA LYS A 171 15.05 -13.01 -11.09
C LYS A 171 14.60 -13.74 -12.35
N MET A 172 13.45 -14.41 -12.32
CA MET A 172 12.93 -15.16 -13.48
C MET A 172 12.67 -14.26 -14.68
N LEU A 173 12.02 -13.11 -14.46
CA LEU A 173 11.77 -12.12 -15.50
C LEU A 173 13.08 -11.51 -16.00
N SER A 174 14.03 -11.22 -15.10
CA SER A 174 15.36 -10.71 -15.47
C SER A 174 16.15 -11.64 -16.37
N LEU A 175 16.02 -12.96 -16.18
CA LEU A 175 16.70 -13.95 -17.01
C LEU A 175 16.07 -14.05 -18.41
N ALA A 176 14.74 -13.96 -18.49
CA ALA A 176 14.03 -14.03 -19.76
C ALA A 176 14.29 -12.80 -20.64
N VAL A 177 14.31 -11.60 -20.06
CA VAL A 177 14.58 -10.34 -20.80
C VAL A 177 16.08 -10.01 -20.82
N GLY A 178 16.91 -10.75 -20.08
CA GLY A 178 18.34 -10.50 -19.91
C GLY A 178 19.11 -10.25 -21.23
N PRO A 179 18.91 -11.05 -22.29
CA PRO A 179 19.52 -10.80 -23.60
C PRO A 179 19.20 -9.40 -24.16
N ASP A 180 17.95 -8.95 -24.01
CA ASP A 180 17.49 -7.63 -24.48
C ASP A 180 17.98 -6.49 -23.59
N LEU A 181 18.43 -6.79 -22.36
CA LEU A 181 18.95 -5.81 -21.39
C LEU A 181 20.48 -5.71 -21.39
N ALA A 182 21.19 -6.57 -22.13
CA ALA A 182 22.65 -6.62 -22.10
C ALA A 182 23.31 -5.30 -22.50
N TRP A 183 22.74 -4.59 -23.48
CA TRP A 183 23.22 -3.27 -23.88
C TRP A 183 23.03 -2.22 -22.77
N MET A 184 21.91 -2.26 -22.05
CA MET A 184 21.61 -1.33 -20.95
C MET A 184 22.50 -1.63 -19.73
N GLN A 185 22.81 -2.89 -19.45
CA GLN A 185 23.82 -3.26 -18.45
C GLN A 185 25.17 -2.64 -18.77
N LYS A 186 25.55 -2.68 -20.06
CA LYS A 186 26.79 -2.08 -20.54
C LYS A 186 26.76 -0.55 -20.40
N GLU A 187 25.69 0.11 -20.78
CA GLU A 187 25.56 1.57 -20.58
C GLU A 187 25.63 1.96 -19.09
N LEU A 188 24.96 1.22 -18.20
CA LEU A 188 25.01 1.48 -16.76
C LEU A 188 26.37 1.12 -16.14
N SER A 189 27.21 0.33 -16.83
CA SER A 189 28.53 -0.04 -16.33
C SER A 189 29.55 1.10 -16.43
N ASP A 190 29.32 2.08 -17.31
CA ASP A 190 30.22 3.20 -17.55
C ASP A 190 29.49 4.55 -17.41
N LEU A 191 29.40 5.03 -16.16
CA LEU A 191 28.71 6.27 -15.79
C LEU A 191 29.67 7.30 -15.18
N HIS A 192 30.95 7.26 -15.57
CA HIS A 192 32.00 8.09 -14.97
C HIS A 192 31.68 9.58 -15.01
N GLU A 193 31.05 10.07 -16.09
CA GLU A 193 30.64 11.47 -16.21
C GLU A 193 29.59 11.91 -15.18
N LEU A 194 28.83 10.97 -14.60
CA LEU A 194 27.78 11.27 -13.62
C LEU A 194 28.26 11.18 -12.17
N HIS A 195 29.46 10.66 -11.91
CA HIS A 195 29.95 10.42 -10.54
C HIS A 195 30.02 11.72 -9.73
N ALA A 196 30.57 12.79 -10.31
CA ALA A 196 30.65 14.09 -9.64
C ALA A 196 29.26 14.66 -9.34
N LEU A 197 28.33 14.50 -10.30
CA LEU A 197 26.96 14.97 -10.13
C LEU A 197 26.18 14.14 -9.09
N TYR A 198 26.48 12.86 -8.95
CA TYR A 198 25.79 11.95 -8.02
C TYR A 198 26.36 11.94 -6.60
N ALA A 199 27.58 12.44 -6.39
CA ALA A 199 28.29 12.41 -5.11
C ALA A 199 27.46 12.80 -3.86
N PRO A 200 26.51 13.77 -3.92
CA PRO A 200 25.64 14.08 -2.78
C PRO A 200 24.70 12.95 -2.33
N PHE A 201 24.42 11.97 -3.20
CA PHE A 201 23.39 10.96 -2.99
C PHE A 201 23.93 9.57 -2.62
N GLY A 202 25.19 9.27 -2.96
CA GLY A 202 25.80 7.98 -2.68
C GLY A 202 27.07 7.72 -3.49
N SER A 203 27.61 6.50 -3.38
CA SER A 203 28.78 6.07 -4.15
C SER A 203 28.42 5.73 -5.61
N PRO A 204 29.41 5.72 -6.52
CA PRO A 204 29.23 5.25 -7.89
C PRO A 204 28.64 3.83 -8.00
N GLU A 205 29.04 2.92 -7.11
CA GLU A 205 28.55 1.54 -7.08
C GLU A 205 27.07 1.50 -6.68
N ALA A 206 26.70 2.27 -5.65
CA ALA A 206 25.31 2.41 -5.23
C ALA A 206 24.46 3.04 -6.34
N MET A 207 24.99 4.01 -7.09
CA MET A 207 24.28 4.61 -8.24
C MET A 207 23.89 3.57 -9.29
N LYS A 208 24.82 2.69 -9.66
CA LYS A 208 24.58 1.64 -10.66
C LYS A 208 23.50 0.66 -10.18
N GLU A 209 23.61 0.23 -8.92
CA GLU A 209 22.63 -0.65 -8.28
C GLU A 209 21.24 0.02 -8.25
N ASP A 210 21.18 1.28 -7.82
CA ASP A 210 19.93 2.03 -7.68
C ASP A 210 19.25 2.29 -9.04
N LEU A 211 20.03 2.62 -10.08
CA LEU A 211 19.52 2.81 -11.44
C LEU A 211 19.02 1.50 -12.04
N TRP A 212 19.76 0.40 -11.83
CA TRP A 212 19.35 -0.92 -12.29
C TRP A 212 18.05 -1.35 -11.61
N GLN A 213 17.96 -1.19 -10.29
CA GLN A 213 16.73 -1.47 -9.54
C GLN A 213 15.56 -0.63 -10.04
N ASN A 214 15.76 0.67 -10.27
CA ASN A 214 14.71 1.57 -10.76
C ASN A 214 14.18 1.15 -12.14
N LEU A 215 15.09 0.92 -13.08
CA LEU A 215 14.79 0.45 -14.41
C LEU A 215 13.97 -0.84 -14.34
N PHE A 216 14.44 -1.81 -13.56
CA PHE A 216 13.75 -3.08 -13.41
C PHE A 216 12.35 -2.93 -12.81
N GLN A 217 12.21 -2.13 -11.75
CA GLN A 217 10.91 -1.86 -11.16
C GLN A 217 9.95 -1.28 -12.19
N HIS A 218 10.42 -0.37 -13.05
CA HIS A 218 9.60 0.23 -14.10
C HIS A 218 9.20 -0.76 -15.21
N LEU A 219 10.12 -1.64 -15.62
CA LEU A 219 9.84 -2.64 -16.65
C LEU A 219 8.85 -3.71 -16.18
N PHE A 220 9.01 -4.17 -14.94
CA PHE A 220 8.29 -5.32 -14.41
C PHE A 220 7.21 -4.96 -13.38
N GLU A 221 6.67 -3.74 -13.45
CA GLU A 221 5.52 -3.31 -12.65
C GLU A 221 4.38 -4.33 -12.72
N GLY A 222 3.68 -4.54 -11.60
CA GLY A 222 2.52 -5.42 -11.53
C GLY A 222 2.59 -6.46 -10.42
N SER A 223 1.49 -7.20 -10.27
CA SER A 223 1.30 -8.16 -9.18
C SER A 223 1.66 -9.59 -9.57
N TRP A 224 1.25 -10.53 -8.72
CA TRP A 224 1.32 -11.98 -8.88
C TRP A 224 1.06 -12.46 -10.32
N ILE A 225 1.89 -13.38 -10.80
CA ILE A 225 1.73 -14.07 -12.08
C ILE A 225 1.25 -15.50 -11.79
N SER A 226 0.11 -15.88 -12.34
CA SER A 226 -0.56 -17.15 -12.03
C SER A 226 -0.27 -18.23 -13.08
N GLY A 227 0.08 -17.83 -14.31
CA GLY A 227 0.24 -18.74 -15.45
C GLY A 227 1.14 -18.18 -16.55
N SER A 228 1.44 -19.03 -17.55
CA SER A 228 2.39 -18.74 -18.63
C SER A 228 1.98 -17.55 -19.49
N HIS A 229 0.69 -17.41 -19.79
CA HIS A 229 0.21 -16.29 -20.61
C HIS A 229 0.47 -14.92 -19.96
N GLU A 230 0.23 -14.80 -18.66
CA GLU A 230 0.54 -13.57 -17.89
C GLU A 230 2.05 -13.31 -17.84
N TYR A 231 2.86 -14.38 -17.72
CA TYR A 231 4.31 -14.30 -17.73
C TYR A 231 4.85 -13.78 -19.07
N GLU A 232 4.39 -14.36 -20.18
CA GLU A 232 4.74 -13.94 -21.54
C GLU A 232 4.27 -12.50 -21.82
N SER A 233 3.05 -12.16 -21.41
CA SER A 233 2.53 -10.79 -21.53
C SER A 233 3.41 -9.78 -20.79
N ARG A 234 3.92 -10.13 -19.59
CA ARG A 234 4.81 -9.24 -18.82
C ARG A 234 6.16 -9.06 -19.50
N ILE A 235 6.72 -10.11 -20.10
CA ILE A 235 7.96 -10.03 -20.90
C ILE A 235 7.76 -9.10 -22.09
N GLN A 236 6.68 -9.27 -22.86
CA GLN A 236 6.40 -8.43 -24.02
C GLN A 236 6.15 -6.97 -23.62
N GLU A 237 5.47 -6.74 -22.50
CA GLU A 237 5.28 -5.38 -21.96
C GLU A 237 6.61 -4.74 -21.56
N ALA A 238 7.49 -5.49 -20.87
CA ALA A 238 8.82 -5.02 -20.51
C ALA A 238 9.65 -4.67 -21.75
N GLN A 239 9.61 -5.48 -22.81
CA GLN A 239 10.28 -5.20 -24.08
C GLN A 239 9.76 -3.91 -24.73
N ARG A 240 8.44 -3.71 -24.81
CA ARG A 240 7.85 -2.46 -25.32
C ARG A 240 8.22 -1.24 -24.47
N LYS A 241 8.19 -1.36 -23.14
CA LYS A 241 8.63 -0.27 -22.24
C LYS A 241 10.10 0.04 -22.45
N MET A 242 10.96 -0.97 -22.61
CA MET A 242 12.38 -0.82 -22.88
C MET A 242 12.65 -0.01 -24.14
N GLU A 243 11.96 -0.34 -25.24
CA GLU A 243 12.04 0.43 -26.49
C GLU A 243 11.63 1.89 -26.27
N SER A 244 10.56 2.13 -25.50
CA SER A 244 10.07 3.47 -25.22
C SER A 244 11.02 4.32 -24.37
N ILE A 245 11.77 3.73 -23.44
CA ILE A 245 12.66 4.47 -22.53
C ILE A 245 14.11 4.50 -23.01
N SER A 246 14.43 3.74 -24.05
CA SER A 246 15.73 3.77 -24.72
C SER A 246 16.06 5.19 -25.16
N GLY A 247 17.27 5.66 -24.83
CA GLY A 247 17.70 7.04 -25.08
C GLY A 247 17.02 8.12 -24.21
N GLN A 248 16.09 7.77 -23.31
CA GLN A 248 15.46 8.73 -22.39
C GLN A 248 15.89 8.52 -20.94
N PHE A 249 16.17 7.27 -20.55
CA PHE A 249 16.47 6.93 -19.16
C PHE A 249 17.72 7.63 -18.63
N LEU A 250 18.89 7.37 -19.22
CA LEU A 250 20.16 7.99 -18.80
C LEU A 250 20.22 9.50 -19.05
N PRO A 251 19.82 10.03 -20.22
CA PRO A 251 19.76 11.48 -20.42
C PRO A 251 18.78 12.16 -19.46
N GLY A 252 17.67 11.50 -19.14
CA GLY A 252 16.70 11.95 -18.15
C GLY A 252 17.29 12.04 -16.74
N PHE A 253 18.06 11.01 -16.34
CA PHE A 253 18.80 10.98 -15.08
C PHE A 253 19.84 12.08 -14.99
N LYS A 254 20.71 12.20 -16.02
CA LYS A 254 21.73 13.26 -16.11
C LYS A 254 21.11 14.66 -16.00
N SER A 255 20.07 14.92 -16.79
CA SER A 255 19.34 16.19 -16.76
C SER A 255 18.72 16.49 -15.39
N LEU A 256 18.27 15.47 -14.65
CA LEU A 256 17.76 15.64 -13.29
C LEU A 256 18.88 16.02 -12.31
N LEU A 257 20.03 15.35 -12.39
CA LEU A 257 21.19 15.68 -11.56
C LEU A 257 21.70 17.10 -11.86
N GLU A 258 21.83 17.48 -13.13
CA GLU A 258 22.20 18.85 -13.54
C GLU A 258 21.20 19.88 -12.97
N SER A 259 19.89 19.60 -13.04
CA SER A 259 18.88 20.49 -12.47
C SER A 259 19.00 20.62 -10.94
N TYR A 260 19.39 19.54 -10.26
CA TYR A 260 19.67 19.57 -8.82
C TYR A 260 20.88 20.45 -8.51
N HIS A 261 22.00 20.27 -9.22
CA HIS A 261 23.21 21.10 -9.03
C HIS A 261 22.94 22.58 -9.26
N LEU A 262 22.24 22.94 -10.34
CA LEU A 262 21.80 24.31 -10.58
C LEU A 262 20.95 24.86 -9.42
N THR A 263 20.14 24.02 -8.78
CA THR A 263 19.33 24.43 -7.62
C THR A 263 20.19 24.61 -6.37
N GLN A 264 21.22 23.76 -6.17
CA GLN A 264 22.18 23.90 -5.09
C GLN A 264 23.00 25.19 -5.21
N GLU A 265 23.45 25.55 -6.42
CA GLU A 265 24.17 26.81 -6.67
C GLU A 265 23.32 28.04 -6.27
N GLU A 266 22.03 28.04 -6.62
CA GLU A 266 21.12 29.11 -6.23
C GLU A 266 20.83 29.14 -4.72
N LEU A 267 20.77 27.98 -4.06
CA LEU A 267 20.65 27.90 -2.60
C LEU A 267 21.87 28.48 -1.88
N VAL A 268 23.08 28.25 -2.40
CA VAL A 268 24.31 28.84 -1.86
C VAL A 268 24.25 30.37 -1.95
N LYS A 269 23.81 30.93 -3.08
CA LYS A 269 23.63 32.40 -3.23
C LYS A 269 22.58 32.96 -2.27
N LEU A 270 21.49 32.22 -2.04
CA LEU A 270 20.43 32.61 -1.11
C LEU A 270 20.96 32.73 0.33
N LYS A 271 21.87 31.84 0.76
CA LYS A 271 22.44 31.83 2.10
C LYS A 271 23.05 33.18 2.51
N GLU A 272 23.63 33.90 1.55
CA GLU A 272 24.29 35.19 1.79
C GLU A 272 23.31 36.36 1.90
N ARG A 273 22.04 36.18 1.47
CA ARG A 273 21.09 37.28 1.19
C ARG A 273 19.72 37.10 1.83
N SER A 274 19.51 36.05 2.60
CA SER A 274 18.23 35.71 3.23
C SER A 274 18.42 35.36 4.71
N THR A 275 17.30 35.14 5.42
CA THR A 275 17.38 34.65 6.79
C THR A 275 17.87 33.21 6.82
N GLN A 276 18.56 32.83 7.91
CA GLN A 276 19.00 31.45 8.12
C GLN A 276 17.82 30.46 8.10
N MET A 277 16.65 30.88 8.57
CA MET A 277 15.44 30.06 8.60
C MET A 277 14.91 29.76 7.20
N ASP A 278 14.80 30.77 6.33
CA ASP A 278 14.33 30.59 4.95
C ASP A 278 15.26 29.68 4.16
N HIS A 279 16.57 29.92 4.30
CA HIS A 279 17.59 29.07 3.70
C HIS A 279 17.46 27.61 4.16
N ASN A 280 17.36 27.37 5.47
CA ASN A 280 17.27 26.01 6.01
C ASN A 280 15.99 25.30 5.54
N ASN A 281 14.85 25.99 5.51
CA ASN A 281 13.58 25.43 5.04
C ASN A 281 13.66 25.00 3.56
N LEU A 282 14.33 25.77 2.71
CA LEU A 282 14.48 25.46 1.29
C LEU A 282 15.51 24.35 1.03
N VAL A 283 16.60 24.33 1.80
CA VAL A 283 17.56 23.21 1.78
C VAL A 283 16.87 21.91 2.19
N GLU A 284 16.05 21.93 3.25
CA GLU A 284 15.27 20.77 3.69
C GLU A 284 14.22 20.36 2.64
N HIS A 285 13.57 21.32 1.98
CA HIS A 285 12.64 21.01 0.89
C HIS A 285 13.34 20.28 -0.26
N VAL A 286 14.50 20.77 -0.70
CA VAL A 286 15.26 20.14 -1.80
C VAL A 286 15.81 18.77 -1.41
N SER A 287 16.25 18.56 -0.16
CA SER A 287 16.69 17.25 0.31
C SER A 287 15.55 16.23 0.44
N ASN A 288 14.33 16.69 0.73
CA ASN A 288 13.13 15.84 0.70
C ASN A 288 12.71 15.46 -0.73
N LEU A 289 12.90 16.35 -1.72
CA LEU A 289 12.62 16.03 -3.13
C LEU A 289 13.58 14.98 -3.69
N LEU A 290 14.85 15.06 -3.33
CA LEU A 290 15.91 14.15 -3.78
C LEU A 290 16.70 13.65 -2.57
N PRO A 291 16.22 12.60 -1.87
CA PRO A 291 16.94 12.04 -0.73
C PRO A 291 18.17 11.25 -1.18
N SER A 292 18.99 10.81 -0.22
CA SER A 292 20.09 9.87 -0.50
C SER A 292 19.56 8.60 -1.21
N ARG A 293 20.34 8.09 -2.16
CA ARG A 293 19.97 6.94 -3.01
C ARG A 293 18.57 7.08 -3.64
N PHE A 294 18.18 8.29 -4.05
CA PHE A 294 16.84 8.53 -4.62
C PHE A 294 16.47 7.63 -5.82
N PRO A 295 17.39 7.14 -6.69
CA PRO A 295 16.96 6.34 -7.83
C PRO A 295 16.31 5.03 -7.38
N ALA A 296 16.73 4.43 -6.25
CA ALA A 296 16.06 3.24 -5.71
C ALA A 296 14.70 3.53 -5.05
N LYS A 297 14.42 4.81 -4.72
CA LYS A 297 13.22 5.23 -3.97
C LYS A 297 12.17 5.90 -4.83
N ILE A 298 12.57 6.59 -5.89
CA ILE A 298 11.69 7.42 -6.72
C ILE A 298 11.61 6.85 -8.14
N PRO A 299 10.44 6.36 -8.58
CA PRO A 299 10.25 5.77 -9.90
C PRO A 299 10.67 6.70 -11.05
N PHE A 300 11.23 6.14 -12.11
CA PHE A 300 11.62 6.86 -13.35
C PHE A 300 10.55 7.84 -13.85
N VAL A 301 9.28 7.42 -13.83
CA VAL A 301 8.14 8.23 -14.29
C VAL A 301 7.99 9.56 -13.54
N GLN A 302 8.54 9.67 -12.32
CA GLN A 302 8.51 10.90 -11.53
C GLN A 302 9.68 11.84 -11.80
N TRP A 303 10.73 11.42 -12.52
CA TRP A 303 11.94 12.25 -12.70
C TRP A 303 11.68 13.55 -13.45
N ASN A 304 10.74 13.54 -14.40
CA ASN A 304 10.30 14.76 -15.08
C ASN A 304 9.55 15.73 -14.13
N ASN A 305 8.75 15.19 -13.20
CA ASN A 305 8.13 15.99 -12.15
C ASN A 305 9.17 16.56 -11.18
N LEU A 306 10.17 15.77 -10.78
CA LEU A 306 11.26 16.26 -9.94
C LEU A 306 12.01 17.44 -10.57
N LYS A 307 12.37 17.33 -11.87
CA LYS A 307 12.97 18.47 -12.61
C LYS A 307 12.08 19.71 -12.58
N ARG A 308 10.76 19.51 -12.72
CA ARG A 308 9.77 20.58 -12.65
C ARG A 308 9.69 21.21 -11.26
N TYR A 309 9.69 20.40 -10.20
CA TYR A 309 9.69 20.89 -8.82
C TYR A 309 10.97 21.67 -8.51
N LEU A 310 12.14 21.17 -8.93
CA LEU A 310 13.40 21.92 -8.80
C LEU A 310 13.37 23.26 -9.55
N LYS A 311 12.77 23.30 -10.75
CA LYS A 311 12.55 24.57 -11.46
C LYS A 311 11.66 25.53 -10.67
N ALA A 312 10.57 25.04 -10.09
CA ALA A 312 9.69 25.85 -9.25
C ALA A 312 10.40 26.36 -7.98
N VAL A 313 11.27 25.55 -7.37
CA VAL A 313 12.14 25.98 -6.26
C VAL A 313 13.04 27.12 -6.70
N ARG A 314 13.72 27.02 -7.86
CA ARG A 314 14.57 28.11 -8.36
C ARG A 314 13.80 29.42 -8.62
N ILE A 315 12.59 29.33 -9.15
CA ILE A 315 11.70 30.50 -9.31
C ILE A 315 11.34 31.11 -7.95
N ARG A 316 11.05 30.26 -6.95
CA ARG A 316 10.80 30.71 -5.58
C ARG A 316 12.02 31.42 -4.99
N LEU A 317 13.23 30.86 -5.18
CA LEU A 317 14.48 31.46 -4.69
C LEU A 317 14.67 32.89 -5.20
N ASP A 318 14.50 33.11 -6.50
CA ASP A 318 14.59 34.46 -7.10
C ASP A 318 13.52 35.41 -6.53
N ARG A 319 12.26 34.95 -6.43
CA ARG A 319 11.16 35.76 -5.89
C ARG A 319 11.32 36.10 -4.41
N LEU A 320 11.85 35.16 -3.62
CA LEU A 320 12.14 35.36 -2.20
C LEU A 320 13.16 36.48 -2.02
N LEU A 321 14.20 36.55 -2.86
CA LEU A 321 15.18 37.63 -2.82
C LEU A 321 14.59 38.99 -3.22
N GLN A 322 13.63 39.00 -4.14
CA GLN A 322 12.99 40.23 -4.60
C GLN A 322 11.93 40.76 -3.63
N ASN A 323 11.12 39.88 -3.03
CA ASN A 323 10.06 40.26 -2.10
C ASN A 323 9.83 39.18 -1.02
N PRO A 324 10.59 39.25 0.09
CA PRO A 324 10.46 38.30 1.20
C PRO A 324 9.08 38.27 1.85
N GLU A 325 8.43 39.43 2.00
CA GLU A 325 7.10 39.54 2.65
C GLU A 325 6.04 38.73 1.89
N LYS A 326 6.05 38.82 0.56
CA LYS A 326 5.12 38.07 -0.29
C LYS A 326 5.40 36.56 -0.29
N ASP A 327 6.65 36.14 -0.16
CA ASP A 327 6.98 34.72 0.04
C ASP A 327 6.48 34.22 1.39
N LEU A 328 6.62 35.04 2.44
CA LEU A 328 6.13 34.73 3.79
C LEU A 328 4.61 34.53 3.82
N GLU A 329 3.84 35.44 3.20
CA GLU A 329 2.37 35.30 3.07
C GLU A 329 1.97 33.97 2.40
N LYS A 330 2.67 33.59 1.33
CA LYS A 330 2.44 32.30 0.65
C LYS A 330 2.87 31.12 1.52
N SER A 331 3.97 31.25 2.25
CA SER A 331 4.48 30.23 3.16
C SER A 331 3.52 29.97 4.32
N MET A 332 2.85 30.99 4.85
CA MET A 332 1.79 30.81 5.86
C MET A 332 0.66 29.88 5.39
N ASN A 333 0.33 29.90 4.09
CA ASN A 333 -0.66 29.00 3.50
C ASN A 333 -0.14 27.57 3.24
N LEU A 334 1.19 27.39 3.22
CA LEU A 334 1.86 26.11 3.01
C LEU A 334 2.19 25.40 4.34
N ASN A 335 2.59 26.16 5.36
CA ASN A 335 3.09 25.63 6.64
C ASN A 335 2.18 24.59 7.33
N PRO A 336 0.83 24.71 7.32
CA PRO A 336 -0.03 23.67 7.88
C PRO A 336 0.20 22.30 7.25
N TRP A 337 0.45 22.26 5.94
CA TRP A 337 0.67 21.02 5.20
C TRP A 337 2.05 20.42 5.46
N ILE A 338 3.08 21.27 5.60
CA ILE A 338 4.41 20.81 6.02
C ILE A 338 4.33 20.16 7.41
N LYS A 339 3.63 20.80 8.34
CA LYS A 339 3.43 20.28 9.70
C LYS A 339 2.70 18.95 9.69
N ILE A 340 1.64 18.80 8.90
CA ILE A 340 0.90 17.54 8.74
C ILE A 340 1.81 16.44 8.19
N LEU A 341 2.62 16.73 7.17
CA LEU A 341 3.58 15.76 6.61
C LEU A 341 4.60 15.30 7.66
N SER A 342 5.16 16.23 8.44
CA SER A 342 6.11 15.88 9.51
C SER A 342 5.46 15.04 10.61
N GLN A 343 4.25 15.40 11.06
CA GLN A 343 3.51 14.62 12.05
C GLN A 343 3.23 13.19 11.55
N LEU A 344 2.73 13.05 10.33
CA LEU A 344 2.42 11.73 9.75
C LEU A 344 3.67 10.85 9.57
N LYS A 345 4.85 11.44 9.36
CA LYS A 345 6.12 10.68 9.26
C LYS A 345 6.53 10.04 10.60
N GLU A 346 6.12 10.62 11.73
CA GLU A 346 6.44 10.13 13.08
C GLU A 346 5.43 9.09 13.59
N GLU A 347 4.28 8.99 12.93
CA GLU A 347 3.19 8.09 13.31
C GLU A 347 3.40 6.64 12.85
N ASN A 348 2.81 5.70 13.60
CA ASN A 348 2.85 4.28 13.22
C ASN A 348 1.78 3.95 12.17
N LEU A 349 2.05 4.37 10.93
CA LEU A 349 1.14 4.20 9.80
C LEU A 349 1.08 2.75 9.30
N ASN A 350 -0.13 2.29 8.99
CA ASN A 350 -0.32 1.03 8.27
C ASN A 350 0.12 1.15 6.79
N GLN A 351 0.15 0.04 6.03
CA GLN A 351 0.63 0.07 4.64
C GLN A 351 -0.19 0.98 3.71
N GLN A 352 -1.51 1.09 3.91
CA GLN A 352 -2.36 1.97 3.11
C GLN A 352 -2.11 3.44 3.45
N GLU A 353 -1.97 3.76 4.74
CA GLU A 353 -1.62 5.10 5.21
C GLU A 353 -0.23 5.53 4.73
N LYS A 354 0.75 4.62 4.67
CA LYS A 354 2.09 4.90 4.10
C LYS A 354 2.03 5.28 2.63
N LYS A 355 1.25 4.54 1.82
CA LYS A 355 1.02 4.90 0.41
C LYS A 355 0.31 6.24 0.27
N ALA A 356 -0.68 6.51 1.12
CA ALA A 356 -1.36 7.80 1.13
C ALA A 356 -0.42 8.94 1.57
N LEU A 357 0.57 8.68 2.43
CA LEU A 357 1.56 9.69 2.84
C LEU A 357 2.47 10.08 1.67
N GLU A 358 2.90 9.09 0.88
CA GLU A 358 3.67 9.33 -0.35
C GLU A 358 2.85 10.16 -1.36
N GLU A 359 1.56 9.84 -1.54
CA GLU A 359 0.68 10.60 -2.43
C GLU A 359 0.42 12.03 -1.92
N LEU A 360 0.22 12.20 -0.61
CA LEU A 360 0.06 13.51 0.02
C LEU A 360 1.31 14.36 -0.17
N PHE A 361 2.51 13.79 -0.05
CA PHE A 361 3.76 14.48 -0.31
C PHE A 361 3.77 15.09 -1.72
N TRP A 362 3.43 14.31 -2.75
CA TRP A 362 3.37 14.82 -4.12
C TRP A 362 2.28 15.88 -4.33
N PHE A 363 1.13 15.76 -3.67
CA PHE A 363 0.11 16.80 -3.73
C PHE A 363 0.58 18.12 -3.10
N VAL A 364 1.35 18.04 -2.00
CA VAL A 364 1.96 19.23 -1.40
C VAL A 364 2.98 19.85 -2.35
N GLU A 365 3.75 19.06 -3.10
CA GLU A 365 4.67 19.58 -4.12
C GLU A 365 3.93 20.28 -5.27
N GLU A 366 2.81 19.73 -5.75
CA GLU A 366 1.96 20.42 -6.75
C GLU A 366 1.36 21.73 -6.21
N TYR A 367 1.01 21.75 -4.93
CA TYR A 367 0.54 22.96 -4.27
C TYR A 367 1.66 24.01 -4.14
N ARG A 368 2.89 23.60 -3.83
CA ARG A 368 4.06 24.50 -3.86
C ARG A 368 4.28 25.11 -5.24
N VAL A 369 4.19 24.31 -6.31
CA VAL A 369 4.30 24.84 -7.67
C VAL A 369 3.21 25.89 -7.92
N SER A 370 1.96 25.58 -7.57
CA SER A 370 0.82 26.48 -7.76
C SER A 370 0.97 27.81 -7.00
N LEU A 371 1.51 27.77 -5.77
CA LEU A 371 1.73 28.95 -4.95
C LEU A 371 2.91 29.81 -5.43
N PHE A 372 4.07 29.19 -5.66
CA PHE A 372 5.33 29.90 -5.82
C PHE A 372 5.76 30.09 -7.27
N ALA A 373 5.29 29.24 -8.18
CA ALA A 373 5.67 29.24 -9.59
C ALA A 373 4.50 28.86 -10.52
N PRO A 374 3.39 29.64 -10.54
CA PRO A 374 2.21 29.34 -11.37
C PRO A 374 2.50 29.29 -12.88
N GLU A 375 3.60 29.90 -13.33
CA GLU A 375 4.10 29.78 -14.71
C GLU A 375 4.61 28.38 -15.08
N VAL A 376 4.92 27.55 -14.07
CA VAL A 376 5.31 26.16 -14.24
C VAL A 376 4.03 25.33 -14.30
N LYS A 377 3.70 24.85 -15.51
CA LYS A 377 2.49 24.06 -15.76
C LYS A 377 2.36 22.89 -14.76
N THR A 378 1.21 22.80 -14.09
CA THR A 378 0.87 21.67 -13.22
C THR A 378 0.00 20.67 -13.99
N PRO A 379 0.32 19.37 -13.96
CA PRO A 379 -0.54 18.36 -14.58
C PRO A 379 -1.87 18.22 -13.83
N VAL A 380 -1.84 18.48 -12.51
CA VAL A 380 -3.01 18.43 -11.64
C VAL A 380 -2.97 19.65 -10.71
N PRO A 381 -3.92 20.59 -10.82
CA PRO A 381 -3.98 21.70 -9.88
C PRO A 381 -4.38 21.19 -8.50
N VAL A 382 -3.60 21.56 -7.49
CA VAL A 382 -3.86 21.24 -6.09
C VAL A 382 -4.13 22.51 -5.32
N SER A 383 -5.20 22.51 -4.53
CA SER A 383 -5.62 23.60 -3.66
C SER A 383 -5.68 23.12 -2.20
N PRO A 384 -5.73 24.02 -1.21
CA PRO A 384 -5.88 23.66 0.19
C PRO A 384 -7.09 22.76 0.46
N ARG A 385 -8.23 23.03 -0.21
CA ARG A 385 -9.44 22.21 -0.09
C ARG A 385 -9.23 20.77 -0.58
N ARG A 386 -8.42 20.58 -1.62
CA ARG A 386 -8.10 19.26 -2.16
C ARG A 386 -7.19 18.49 -1.21
N LEU A 387 -6.17 19.16 -0.65
CA LEU A 387 -5.29 18.58 0.37
C LEU A 387 -6.11 18.20 1.61
N GLU A 388 -6.99 19.08 2.09
CA GLU A 388 -7.85 18.80 3.25
C GLU A 388 -8.72 17.57 3.03
N LYS A 389 -9.44 17.53 1.88
CA LYS A 389 -10.28 16.39 1.52
C LYS A 389 -9.49 15.09 1.49
N PHE A 390 -8.31 15.11 0.86
CA PHE A 390 -7.44 13.94 0.76
C PHE A 390 -6.98 13.48 2.15
N THR A 391 -6.45 14.39 2.96
CA THR A 391 -5.96 14.07 4.31
C THR A 391 -7.07 13.49 5.19
N ARG A 392 -8.26 14.10 5.21
CA ARG A 392 -9.41 13.60 5.99
C ARG A 392 -9.85 12.20 5.57
N GLN A 393 -9.82 11.92 4.27
CA GLN A 393 -10.25 10.63 3.72
C GLN A 393 -9.25 9.51 4.06
N HIS A 394 -7.95 9.79 4.00
CA HIS A 394 -6.91 8.76 4.08
C HIS A 394 -6.28 8.61 5.47
N PHE A 395 -6.45 9.58 6.36
CA PHE A 395 -5.92 9.54 7.73
C PHE A 395 -7.02 9.79 8.78
N PRO A 396 -8.11 9.01 8.79
CA PRO A 396 -9.23 9.23 9.72
C PRO A 396 -8.86 9.04 11.20
N ARG A 397 -7.73 8.38 11.48
CA ARG A 397 -7.20 8.15 12.83
C ARG A 397 -6.37 9.33 13.38
N HIS A 398 -6.00 10.28 12.52
CA HIS A 398 -5.18 11.43 12.87
C HIS A 398 -5.99 12.71 12.60
N PRO A 399 -6.75 13.22 13.58
CA PRO A 399 -7.55 14.41 13.38
C PRO A 399 -6.66 15.65 13.27
N PHE A 400 -6.67 16.30 12.10
CA PHE A 400 -5.91 17.53 11.86
C PHE A 400 -6.80 18.77 11.93
N ILE A 401 -6.22 19.85 12.45
CA ILE A 401 -6.80 21.20 12.37
C ILE A 401 -6.19 21.88 11.15
N PHE A 402 -7.02 22.11 10.13
CA PHE A 402 -6.64 22.76 8.89
C PHE A 402 -6.88 24.28 8.99
N THR A 403 -6.22 24.96 9.91
CA THR A 403 -6.34 26.43 10.05
C THR A 403 -5.31 27.15 9.20
N ALA A 404 -5.75 28.13 8.42
CA ALA A 404 -4.89 29.12 7.77
C ALA A 404 -4.76 30.37 8.67
N GLY A 405 -3.71 30.42 9.51
CA GLY A 405 -3.31 31.56 10.37
C GLY A 405 -4.31 31.99 11.47
N PRO A 406 -3.93 32.87 12.44
CA PRO A 406 -2.65 33.57 12.68
C PRO A 406 -1.97 33.21 14.04
N TYR A 407 -0.65 33.42 14.15
CA TYR A 407 0.05 33.88 15.37
C TYR A 407 1.26 34.70 14.96
#